data_AF-A0A950FF26-F1
#
_entry.id   AF-A0A950FF26-F1
#
_cell.length_a   1.000
_cell.length_b   1.000
_cell.length_c   1.000
_cell.angle_alpha   90.00
_cell.angle_beta   90.00
_cell.angle_gamma   90.00
#
_symmetry.space_group_name_H-M   'P 1'
#
loop_
_entity.id
_entity.type
_entity.pdbx_description
1 polymer ?
#
loop_
_entity_poly.entity_id
_entity_poly.type
_entity_poly.pdbx_seq_one_letter_code
_entity_poly.pdbx_strand_id
1 'polypeptide(L)' 'MSELRIFSYLPNPRLWKATITARLTGIDLEIRGASPKELQSWLWDFDARPLSEEIPPETRIGPPGRD' A
#
# COMPACT_ATOMS: atom_id res chain seq x y z
N MET A 1 -16.84 -0.44 -2.43
CA MET A 1 -15.44 -0.89 -2.59
C MET A 1 -14.87 -0.12 -3.75
N SER A 2 -13.63 0.33 -3.66
CA SER A 2 -12.93 0.97 -4.77
C SER A 2 -12.72 -0.01 -5.92
N GLU A 3 -12.66 0.50 -7.15
CA GLU A 3 -12.38 -0.28 -8.35
C GLU A 3 -10.88 -0.60 -8.46
N LEU A 4 -10.02 0.30 -7.95
CA LEU A 4 -8.59 0.13 -7.90
C LEU A 4 -8.05 0.54 -6.53
N ARG A 5 -7.11 -0.26 -6.00
CA ARG A 5 -6.35 0.07 -4.79
C ARG A 5 -4.86 0.11 -5.09
N ILE A 6 -4.19 1.16 -4.64
CA ILE A 6 -2.73 1.27 -4.66
C ILE A 6 -2.22 1.35 -3.23
N PHE A 7 -1.32 0.44 -2.87
CA PHE A 7 -0.55 0.52 -1.64
C PHE A 7 0.83 1.14 -1.91
N SER A 8 1.21 2.18 -1.15
CA SER A 8 2.50 2.87 -1.31
C SER A 8 2.91 3.59 -0.03
N TYR A 9 4.19 3.95 0.08
CA TYR A 9 4.59 4.98 1.04
C TYR A 9 4.00 6.34 0.65
N LEU A 10 3.88 7.24 1.62
CA LEU A 10 3.41 8.61 1.43
C LEU A 10 4.37 9.63 2.07
N PRO A 11 4.59 10.79 1.43
CA PRO A 11 4.16 11.14 0.07
C PRO A 11 4.96 10.38 -1.00
N ASN A 12 4.32 10.02 -2.11
CA ASN A 12 4.99 9.40 -3.27
C ASN A 12 4.56 10.07 -4.58
N PRO A 13 5.44 10.88 -5.23
CA PRO A 13 5.09 11.54 -6.48
C PRO A 13 4.83 10.56 -7.64
N ARG A 14 5.27 9.30 -7.53
CA ARG A 14 4.97 8.26 -8.53
C ARG A 14 3.48 7.92 -8.60
N LEU A 15 2.70 8.26 -7.57
CA LEU A 15 1.25 8.07 -7.56
C LEU A 15 0.50 9.08 -8.44
N TRP A 16 1.12 10.22 -8.78
CA TRP A 16 0.41 11.34 -9.42
C TRP A 16 -0.21 10.97 -10.77
N LYS A 17 0.49 10.18 -11.59
CA LYS A 17 -0.07 9.74 -12.88
C LYS A 17 -1.35 8.92 -12.68
N ALA A 18 -1.31 7.96 -11.76
CA ALA A 18 -2.48 7.13 -11.44
C ALA A 18 -3.64 7.94 -10.88
N THR A 19 -3.37 8.88 -9.95
CA THR A 19 -4.43 9.71 -9.35
C THR A 19 -5.03 10.71 -10.34
N ILE A 20 -4.24 11.26 -11.26
CA ILE A 20 -4.74 12.11 -12.34
C ILE A 20 -5.60 11.28 -13.31
N THR A 21 -5.11 10.12 -13.76
CA THR A 21 -5.87 9.25 -14.66
C THR A 21 -7.21 8.84 -14.04
N ALA A 22 -7.22 8.40 -12.78
CA ALA A 22 -8.45 8.01 -12.10
C ALA A 22 -9.50 9.14 -12.08
N ARG A 23 -9.07 10.39 -11.83
CA ARG A 23 -9.95 11.57 -11.87
C ARG A 23 -10.48 11.86 -13.27
N LEU A 24 -9.67 11.65 -14.31
CA LEU A 24 -10.06 11.90 -15.70
C LEU A 24 -11.01 10.83 -16.24
N THR A 25 -10.90 9.59 -15.78
CA THR A 25 -11.71 8.46 -16.25
C THR A 25 -12.87 8.12 -15.32
N GLY A 26 -12.97 8.78 -14.15
CA GLY A 26 -14.01 8.51 -13.16
C GLY A 26 -13.84 7.18 -12.40
N ILE A 27 -12.63 6.62 -12.39
CA ILE A 27 -12.33 5.37 -11.66
C ILE A 27 -12.23 5.69 -10.16
N ASP A 28 -12.90 4.91 -9.31
CA ASP A 28 -12.74 5.00 -7.86
C ASP A 28 -11.40 4.37 -7.42
N LEU A 29 -10.43 5.23 -7.10
CA LEU A 29 -9.08 4.85 -6.70
C LEU A 29 -8.86 5.07 -5.20
N GLU A 30 -8.61 3.99 -4.48
CA GLU A 30 -8.15 4.01 -3.09
C GLU A 30 -6.61 4.05 -3.03
N ILE A 31 -6.06 5.01 -2.28
CA ILE A 31 -4.64 5.02 -1.94
C ILE A 31 -4.52 4.64 -0.48
N ARG A 32 -3.83 3.53 -0.21
CA ARG A 32 -3.48 3.08 1.13
C ARG A 32 -1.98 3.21 1.33
N GLY A 33 -1.55 3.58 2.53
CA GLY A 33 -0.14 3.85 2.75
C GLY A 33 0.18 4.44 4.10
N ALA A 34 1.47 4.50 4.39
CA ALA A 34 2.05 5.14 5.57
C ALA A 34 3.37 5.82 5.20
N SER A 35 4.06 6.44 6.16
CA SER A 35 5.40 6.94 5.91
C SER A 35 6.38 5.79 5.60
N PRO A 36 7.50 6.05 4.89
CA PRO A 36 8.51 5.02 4.62
C PRO A 36 9.01 4.28 5.88
N LYS A 37 9.05 4.97 7.02
CA LYS A 37 9.48 4.40 8.30
C LYS A 37 8.45 3.41 8.87
N GLU A 38 7.17 3.68 8.70
CA GLU A 38 6.09 2.87 9.26
C GLU A 38 5.81 1.63 8.42
N LEU A 39 6.09 1.65 7.11
CA LEU A 39 5.79 0.54 6.21
C LEU A 39 6.48 -0.78 6.55
N GLN A 40 7.57 -0.75 7.32
CA GLN A 40 8.22 -1.98 7.79
C GLN A 40 7.31 -2.81 8.72
N SER A 41 6.33 -2.17 9.35
CA SER A 41 5.36 -2.78 10.23
C SER A 41 4.01 -3.03 9.54
N TRP A 42 4.01 -3.10 8.20
CA TRP A 42 2.82 -3.40 7.41
C TRP A 42 2.96 -4.77 6.74
N LEU A 43 1.83 -5.43 6.52
CA LEU A 43 1.70 -6.57 5.63
C LEU A 43 1.67 -6.06 4.19
N TRP A 44 2.53 -6.61 3.34
CA TRP A 44 2.64 -6.25 1.94
C TRP A 44 1.98 -7.33 1.07
N ASP A 45 0.65 -7.43 1.15
CA ASP A 45 -0.14 -8.36 0.36
C ASP A 45 -1.34 -7.66 -0.30
N PHE A 46 -2.31 -8.46 -0.77
CA PHE A 46 -3.54 -7.95 -1.39
C PHE A 46 -4.35 -7.02 -0.45
N ASP A 47 -4.32 -7.26 0.86
CA ASP A 47 -4.97 -6.43 1.87
C ASP A 47 -3.94 -5.75 2.77
N ALA A 48 -3.09 -4.93 2.13
CA ALA A 48 -2.01 -4.23 2.82
C ALA A 48 -2.51 -3.45 4.04
N ARG A 49 -2.04 -3.82 5.22
CA ARG A 49 -2.51 -3.32 6.53
C ARG A 49 -1.38 -3.34 7.55
N PRO A 50 -1.47 -2.57 8.65
CA PRO A 50 -0.53 -2.73 9.76
C PRO A 50 -0.50 -4.19 10.25
N LEU A 51 0.70 -4.70 10.53
CA LEU A 51 0.84 -5.99 11.18
C LEU A 51 0.30 -5.86 12.61
N SER A 52 -0.69 -6.67 12.96
CA SER A 52 -1.08 -6.89 14.36
C SER A 52 -0.14 -7.91 15.01
N GLU A 53 0.00 -7.88 16.34
CA GLU A 53 0.82 -8.84 17.10
C GLU A 53 0.43 -10.31 16.84
N GLU A 54 -0.81 -10.54 16.42
CA GLU A 54 -1.39 -11.87 16.16
C GLU A 54 -0.99 -12.49 14.82
N ILE A 55 -0.26 -11.79 13.94
CA ILE A 55 0.13 -12.35 12.64
C ILE A 55 1.32 -13.29 12.82
N PRO A 56 1.18 -14.58 12.45
CA PRO A 56 2.27 -15.55 12.56
C PRO A 56 3.51 -15.10 11.77
N PRO A 57 4.74 -15.34 12.29
CA PRO A 57 5.98 -14.91 11.65
C PRO A 57 6.10 -15.31 10.17
N GLU A 58 5.58 -16.49 9.81
CA GLU A 58 5.59 -17.05 8.46
C GLU A 58 4.74 -16.27 7.46
N THR A 59 3.76 -15.47 7.92
CA THR A 59 2.90 -14.65 7.06
C THR A 59 3.44 -13.24 6.87
N ARG A 60 4.55 -12.90 7.53
CA ARG A 60 5.20 -11.57 7.42
C ARG A 60 6.01 -11.53 6.13
N ILE A 61 5.36 -11.28 5.00
CA ILE A 61 6.05 -10.93 3.76
C ILE A 61 6.53 -9.49 3.90
N GLY A 62 7.81 -9.32 4.25
CA GLY A 62 8.48 -8.03 4.25
C GLY A 62 8.64 -7.48 2.82
N PRO A 63 8.96 -6.18 2.67
CA PRO A 63 9.26 -5.62 1.35
C PRO A 63 10.38 -6.43 0.67
N PRO A 64 10.29 -6.68 -0.65
CA PRO A 64 11.30 -7.48 -1.35
C PRO A 64 12.69 -6.85 -1.20
N GLY A 65 13.66 -7.62 -0.66
CA GLY A 65 15.09 -7.25 -0.63
C GLY A 65 15.69 -6.80 0.71
N ARG A 66 15.22 -7.30 1.86
CA ARG A 66 16.00 -7.25 3.11
C ARG A 66 16.29 -8.67 3.60
N ASP A 67 17.44 -9.20 3.21
CA ASP A 67 18.14 -10.26 3.94
C ASP A 67 18.83 -9.67 5.19
#